data_AF-A0A7Y9NBV0-F1
#
_entry.id   AF-A0A7Y9NBV0-F1
#
_cell.length_a   1.000
_cell.length_b   1.000
_cell.length_c   1.000
_cell.angle_alpha   90.00
_cell.angle_beta   90.00
_cell.angle_gamma   90.00
#
_symmetry.space_group_name_H-M   'P 1'
#
loop_
_entity.id
_entity.type
_entity.pdbx_description
1 polymer ?
#
loop_
_entity_poly.entity_id
_entity_poly.type
_entity_poly.pdbx_seq_one_letter_code
_entity_poly.pdbx_strand_id
1 'polypeptide(L)'
;MAEYKIAVLVGSLRKGSHNKVLARALEKLAAGKAVFSYVEIGDLPLYNQDFDKDYPSQGVRLKQQIRDADAVLFVTPEYNRSVPGVLKNAIDLGSRPYGDSAFAGKPAAVIGASIGVIGTALAQQHLRNILAYLDMPVLGQPEAFLHFKEGLIDENGTISNTGTQDFLQGFVDTFLAWVGTHGGTH
;
A
#
# COMPACT_ATOMS: atom_id res chain seq x y z
N MET A 1 2.07 -19.84 -13.99
CA MET A 1 2.27 -18.40 -14.28
C MET A 1 3.22 -17.85 -13.23
N ALA A 2 4.04 -16.85 -13.55
CA ALA A 2 4.86 -16.21 -12.53
C ALA A 2 3.94 -15.46 -11.54
N GLU A 3 4.27 -15.50 -10.25
CA GLU A 3 3.53 -14.76 -9.22
C GLU A 3 3.81 -13.25 -9.35
N TYR A 4 2.78 -12.41 -9.21
CA TYR A 4 2.95 -10.97 -9.18
C TYR A 4 3.76 -10.54 -7.95
N LYS A 5 4.69 -9.59 -8.12
CA LYS A 5 5.41 -8.96 -7.01
C LYS A 5 4.69 -7.68 -6.59
N ILE A 6 4.26 -7.60 -5.34
CA ILE A 6 3.52 -6.46 -4.81
C ILE A 6 4.38 -5.71 -3.80
N ALA A 7 4.72 -4.45 -4.07
CA ALA A 7 5.34 -3.57 -3.07
C ALA A 7 4.27 -3.11 -2.08
N VAL A 8 4.44 -3.43 -0.79
CA VAL A 8 3.46 -3.11 0.26
C VAL A 8 3.97 -1.99 1.14
N LEU A 9 3.29 -0.84 1.10
CA LEU A 9 3.58 0.31 1.96
C LEU A 9 2.55 0.37 3.09
N VAL A 10 3.00 0.06 4.32
CA VAL A 10 2.15 0.12 5.51
C VAL A 10 2.33 1.46 6.23
N GLY A 11 1.30 2.30 6.26
CA GLY A 11 1.36 3.67 6.80
C GLY A 11 1.43 3.78 8.34
N SER A 12 1.86 2.73 9.04
CA SER A 12 1.95 2.71 10.50
C SER A 12 3.19 1.93 10.96
N LEU A 13 4.05 2.61 11.74
CA LEU A 13 5.33 2.06 12.19
C LEU A 13 5.24 1.23 13.48
N ARG A 14 4.14 1.32 14.23
CA ARG A 14 4.04 0.64 15.53
C ARG A 14 4.05 -0.87 15.36
N LYS A 15 4.75 -1.59 16.25
CA LYS A 15 4.89 -3.06 16.20
C LYS A 15 3.55 -3.79 16.06
N GLY A 16 2.55 -3.41 16.84
CA GLY A 16 1.22 -4.03 16.84
C GLY A 16 0.22 -3.45 15.83
N SER A 17 0.67 -2.84 14.73
CA SER A 17 -0.20 -2.14 13.76
C SER A 17 -1.29 -3.05 13.20
N HIS A 18 -2.57 -2.65 13.35
CA HIS A 18 -3.71 -3.32 12.70
C HIS A 18 -3.59 -3.33 11.18
N ASN A 19 -2.96 -2.31 10.59
CA ASN A 19 -2.75 -2.22 9.16
C ASN A 19 -1.66 -3.19 8.69
N LYS A 20 -0.65 -3.48 9.54
CA LYS A 20 0.33 -4.54 9.26
C LYS A 20 -0.30 -5.93 9.36
N VAL A 21 -1.19 -6.13 10.34
CA VAL A 21 -1.98 -7.36 10.48
C VAL A 21 -2.91 -7.58 9.29
N LEU A 22 -3.61 -6.53 8.85
CA LEU A 22 -4.43 -6.57 7.63
C LEU A 22 -3.59 -6.93 6.40
N ALA A 23 -2.42 -6.31 6.22
CA ALA A 23 -1.55 -6.61 5.08
C ALA A 23 -1.13 -8.10 5.04
N ARG A 24 -0.82 -8.70 6.19
CA ARG A 24 -0.52 -10.15 6.31
C ARG A 24 -1.71 -11.04 5.97
N ALA A 25 -2.92 -10.61 6.32
CA ALA A 25 -4.14 -11.34 5.94
C ALA A 25 -4.33 -11.33 4.42
N LEU A 26 -4.14 -10.17 3.77
CA LEU A 26 -4.20 -10.06 2.31
C LEU A 26 -3.13 -10.90 1.61
N GLU A 27 -1.90 -10.92 2.15
CA GLU A 27 -0.81 -11.76 1.68
C GLU A 27 -1.18 -13.24 1.69
N LYS A 28 -1.79 -13.72 2.79
CA LYS A 28 -2.29 -15.10 2.89
C LYS A 28 -3.37 -15.42 1.83
N LEU A 29 -4.31 -14.50 1.61
CA LEU A 29 -5.37 -14.66 0.60
C LEU A 29 -4.83 -14.61 -0.83
N ALA A 30 -3.65 -14.01 -1.05
CA ALA A 30 -2.98 -13.91 -2.33
C ALA A 30 -1.98 -15.06 -2.60
N ALA A 31 -1.82 -16.01 -1.65
CA ALA A 31 -0.83 -17.08 -1.75
C ALA A 31 -0.98 -17.90 -3.05
N GLY A 32 0.14 -18.17 -3.72
CA GLY A 32 0.16 -18.86 -5.02
C GLY A 32 -0.16 -17.97 -6.22
N LYS A 33 -0.54 -16.71 -6.01
CA LYS A 33 -0.83 -15.73 -7.07
C LYS A 33 0.09 -14.51 -7.01
N ALA A 34 0.50 -14.10 -5.81
CA ALA A 34 1.38 -12.96 -5.61
C ALA A 34 2.30 -13.13 -4.39
N VAL A 35 3.46 -12.47 -4.45
CA VAL A 35 4.43 -12.34 -3.36
C VAL A 35 4.46 -10.90 -2.89
N PHE A 36 4.31 -10.70 -1.58
CA PHE A 36 4.29 -9.37 -0.99
C PHE A 36 5.70 -8.98 -0.51
N SER A 37 6.17 -7.82 -0.95
CA SER A 37 7.43 -7.22 -0.52
C SER A 37 7.14 -5.99 0.34
N TYR A 38 7.31 -6.12 1.65
CA TYR A 38 7.07 -5.02 2.58
C TYR A 38 8.19 -3.99 2.48
N VAL A 39 7.82 -2.76 2.13
CA VAL A 39 8.74 -1.64 1.99
C VAL A 39 8.95 -0.99 3.36
N GLU A 40 10.20 -0.94 3.82
CA GLU A 40 10.56 -0.27 5.07
C GLU A 40 10.55 1.25 4.86
N ILE A 41 9.65 1.93 5.57
CA ILE A 41 9.45 3.39 5.47
C ILE A 41 9.79 4.13 6.77
N GLY A 42 10.06 3.41 7.86
CA GLY A 42 10.33 3.97 9.19
C GLY A 42 11.75 4.50 9.39
N ASP A 43 12.68 4.14 8.52
CA ASP A 43 14.07 4.61 8.52
C ASP A 43 14.36 5.69 7.46
N LEU A 44 13.34 6.13 6.73
CA LEU A 44 13.47 7.17 5.71
C LEU A 44 13.70 8.53 6.37
N PRO A 45 14.69 9.32 5.89
CA PRO A 45 14.78 10.72 6.28
C PRO A 45 13.56 11.49 5.76
N LEU A 46 13.27 12.66 6.33
CA LEU A 46 12.29 13.56 5.71
C LEU A 46 12.82 14.03 4.36
N TYR A 47 11.95 14.08 3.34
CA TYR A 47 12.33 14.61 2.03
C TYR A 47 12.92 16.02 2.16
N ASN A 48 14.11 16.19 1.60
CA ASN A 48 14.74 17.48 1.37
C ASN A 48 15.22 17.49 -0.09
N GLN A 49 14.91 18.55 -0.83
CA GLN A 49 15.30 18.69 -2.24
C GLN A 49 16.83 18.69 -2.43
N ASP A 50 17.62 18.98 -1.40
CA ASP A 50 19.09 18.85 -1.45
C ASP A 50 19.53 17.42 -1.79
N PHE A 51 18.70 16.41 -1.50
CA PHE A 51 18.93 15.02 -1.87
C PHE A 51 18.78 14.74 -3.36
N ASP A 52 18.15 15.62 -4.16
CA ASP A 52 17.89 15.36 -5.59
C ASP A 52 19.19 15.11 -6.41
N LYS A 53 20.35 15.53 -5.89
CA LYS A 53 21.67 15.30 -6.50
C LYS A 53 22.38 14.05 -5.97
N ASP A 54 22.06 13.64 -4.75
CA ASP A 54 22.66 12.51 -4.06
C ASP A 54 21.64 11.95 -3.05
N TYR A 55 20.91 10.93 -3.50
CA TYR A 55 19.79 10.39 -2.76
C TYR A 55 20.28 9.54 -1.58
N PRO A 56 19.65 9.63 -0.38
CA PRO A 56 20.00 8.76 0.73
C PRO A 56 19.76 7.29 0.36
N SER A 57 20.62 6.40 0.87
CA SER A 57 20.58 4.96 0.55
C SER A 57 19.20 4.32 0.77
N GLN A 58 18.46 4.78 1.78
CA GLN A 58 17.10 4.33 2.11
C GLN A 58 16.09 4.78 1.05
N GLY A 59 16.27 5.98 0.48
CA GLY A 59 15.48 6.48 -0.65
C GLY A 59 15.78 5.71 -1.94
N VAL A 60 17.04 5.38 -2.21
CA VAL A 60 17.42 4.51 -3.33
C VAL A 60 16.79 3.13 -3.19
N ARG A 61 16.89 2.51 -1.99
CA ARG A 61 16.24 1.23 -1.68
C ARG A 61 14.73 1.28 -1.92
N LEU A 62 14.05 2.29 -1.38
CA LEU A 62 12.62 2.50 -1.57
C LEU A 62 12.23 2.51 -3.05
N LYS A 63 12.93 3.32 -3.86
CA LYS A 63 12.64 3.43 -5.30
C LYS A 63 12.89 2.12 -6.02
N GLN A 64 13.96 1.41 -5.69
CA GLN A 64 14.27 0.12 -6.30
C GLN A 64 13.20 -0.92 -5.99
N GLN A 65 12.77 -1.04 -4.73
CA GLN A 65 11.73 -1.99 -4.33
C GLN A 65 10.39 -1.73 -5.05
N ILE A 66 10.05 -0.46 -5.31
CA ILE A 66 8.83 -0.11 -6.06
C ILE A 66 8.99 -0.43 -7.55
N ARG A 67 10.15 -0.13 -8.15
CA ARG A 67 10.41 -0.42 -9.58
C ARG A 67 10.40 -1.91 -9.88
N ASP A 68 10.95 -2.72 -8.98
CA ASP A 68 11.03 -4.18 -9.09
C ASP A 68 9.69 -4.89 -8.89
N ALA A 69 8.68 -4.19 -8.38
CA ALA A 69 7.34 -4.71 -8.16
C ALA A 69 6.45 -4.51 -9.39
N ASP A 70 5.50 -5.40 -9.61
CA ASP A 70 4.48 -5.28 -10.65
C ASP A 70 3.39 -4.28 -10.27
N ALA A 71 3.13 -4.10 -8.97
CA ALA A 71 2.13 -3.19 -8.45
C ALA A 71 2.44 -2.75 -7.01
N VAL A 72 1.70 -1.74 -6.55
CA VAL A 72 1.88 -1.15 -5.21
C VAL A 72 0.58 -1.26 -4.39
N LEU A 73 0.65 -1.86 -3.22
CA LEU A 73 -0.45 -1.90 -2.26
C LEU A 73 -0.18 -0.94 -1.10
N PHE A 74 -1.05 0.05 -0.94
CA PHE A 74 -1.02 0.98 0.19
C PHE A 74 -1.98 0.51 1.27
N VAL A 75 -1.44 0.23 2.47
CA VAL A 75 -2.23 -0.18 3.65
C VAL A 75 -2.11 0.89 4.74
N THR A 76 -3.11 1.76 4.85
CA THR A 76 -2.97 3.01 5.61
C THR A 76 -3.95 3.12 6.78
N PRO A 77 -3.50 3.51 7.99
CA PRO A 77 -4.41 4.10 8.98
C PRO A 77 -4.85 5.51 8.53
N GLU A 78 -5.74 6.13 9.29
CA GLU A 78 -6.12 7.54 9.14
C GLU A 78 -5.68 8.32 10.37
N TYR A 79 -4.81 9.32 10.17
CA TYR A 79 -4.38 10.24 11.22
C TYR A 79 -4.91 11.63 10.89
N ASN A 80 -5.70 12.21 11.81
CA ASN A 80 -6.25 13.55 11.69
C ASN A 80 -6.96 13.80 10.34
N ARG A 81 -7.82 12.85 9.93
CA ARG A 81 -8.59 12.90 8.67
C ARG A 81 -7.75 12.88 7.39
N SER A 82 -6.52 12.37 7.45
CA SER A 82 -5.64 12.32 6.29
C SER A 82 -4.64 11.17 6.33
N VAL A 83 -3.82 11.12 5.28
CA VAL A 83 -2.69 10.21 5.10
C VAL A 83 -1.65 10.45 6.21
N PRO A 84 -1.09 9.40 6.84
CA PRO A 84 -0.01 9.54 7.79
C PRO A 84 1.21 10.24 7.18
N GLY A 85 1.82 11.17 7.92
CA GLY A 85 2.99 11.92 7.44
C GLY A 85 4.15 11.03 7.00
N VAL A 86 4.39 9.90 7.68
CA VAL A 86 5.43 8.93 7.28
C VAL A 86 5.14 8.29 5.93
N LEU A 87 3.88 7.96 5.64
CA LEU A 87 3.50 7.38 4.35
C LEU A 87 3.61 8.44 3.25
N LYS A 88 3.16 9.66 3.53
CA LYS A 88 3.31 10.79 2.60
C LYS A 88 4.79 11.10 2.30
N ASN A 89 5.66 11.04 3.32
CA ASN A 89 7.10 11.24 3.14
C ASN A 89 7.74 10.16 2.26
N ALA A 90 7.34 8.89 2.43
CA ALA A 90 7.78 7.82 1.53
C ALA A 90 7.35 8.08 0.08
N ILE A 91 6.11 8.53 -0.12
CA ILE A 91 5.61 8.91 -1.45
C ILE A 91 6.43 10.08 -2.03
N ASP A 92 6.74 11.09 -1.22
CA ASP A 92 7.53 12.25 -1.66
C ASP A 92 8.93 11.84 -2.10
N LEU A 93 9.65 11.07 -1.28
CA LEU A 93 10.97 10.53 -1.63
C LEU A 93 10.94 9.66 -2.90
N GLY A 94 9.94 8.78 -3.03
CA GLY A 94 9.80 7.87 -4.17
C GLY A 94 9.41 8.56 -5.48
N SER A 95 8.76 9.72 -5.41
CA SER A 95 8.30 10.50 -6.58
C SER A 95 9.37 11.44 -7.17
N ARG A 96 10.49 11.60 -6.47
CA ARG A 96 11.56 12.56 -6.77
C ARG A 96 12.88 11.83 -7.09
N PRO A 97 13.84 12.44 -7.82
CA PRO A 97 13.79 13.78 -8.39
C PRO A 97 12.81 13.88 -9.57
N TYR A 98 12.56 15.10 -10.06
CA TYR A 98 11.66 15.32 -11.20
C TYR A 98 12.12 14.51 -12.42
N GLY A 99 11.17 13.81 -13.06
CA GLY A 99 11.45 12.93 -14.21
C GLY A 99 11.89 11.52 -13.85
N ASP A 100 12.09 11.21 -12.57
CA ASP A 100 12.50 9.86 -12.10
C ASP A 100 11.56 9.33 -11.01
N SER A 101 10.24 9.45 -11.19
CA SER A 101 9.27 8.87 -10.25
C SER A 101 9.33 7.34 -10.31
N ALA A 102 9.36 6.68 -9.14
CA ALA A 102 9.26 5.22 -9.06
C ALA A 102 7.82 4.70 -9.27
N PHE A 103 6.81 5.57 -9.22
CA PHE A 103 5.39 5.19 -9.17
C PHE A 103 4.68 5.21 -10.52
N ALA A 104 5.17 5.99 -11.49
CA ALA A 104 4.45 6.23 -12.75
C ALA A 104 4.12 4.92 -13.48
N GLY A 105 2.87 4.78 -13.92
CA GLY A 105 2.34 3.60 -14.60
C GLY A 105 2.17 2.35 -13.72
N LYS A 106 2.63 2.35 -12.45
CA LYS A 106 2.48 1.19 -11.57
C LYS A 106 1.03 1.06 -11.10
N PRO A 107 0.34 -0.08 -11.37
CA PRO A 107 -0.99 -0.33 -10.83
C PRO A 107 -0.96 -0.28 -9.30
N ALA A 108 -2.02 0.27 -8.71
CA ALA A 108 -2.10 0.43 -7.27
C ALA A 108 -3.46 0.06 -6.68
N ALA A 109 -3.46 -0.28 -5.40
CA ALA A 109 -4.67 -0.35 -4.60
C ALA A 109 -4.44 0.31 -3.23
N VAL A 110 -5.54 0.81 -2.65
CA VAL A 110 -5.55 1.46 -1.34
C VAL A 110 -6.57 0.74 -0.46
N ILE A 111 -6.12 0.37 0.73
CA ILE A 111 -6.95 -0.26 1.76
C ILE A 111 -6.47 0.19 3.14
N GLY A 112 -7.30 0.03 4.17
CA GLY A 112 -6.94 0.43 5.52
C GLY A 112 -7.91 -0.09 6.56
N ALA A 113 -7.40 -0.16 7.79
CA ALA A 113 -8.14 -0.60 8.96
C ALA A 113 -8.08 0.45 10.08
N SER A 114 -9.22 0.68 10.73
CA SER A 114 -9.36 1.56 11.89
C SER A 114 -10.29 0.95 12.94
N ILE A 115 -10.02 1.23 14.21
CA ILE A 115 -10.97 0.91 15.31
C ILE A 115 -12.23 1.79 15.26
N GLY A 116 -12.20 2.89 14.51
CA GLY A 116 -13.36 3.74 14.26
C GLY A 116 -14.16 3.26 13.05
N VAL A 117 -15.48 3.39 13.12
CA VAL A 117 -16.44 2.89 12.11
C VAL A 117 -16.24 3.46 10.70
N ILE A 118 -15.59 4.62 10.55
CA ILE A 118 -15.29 5.23 9.25
C ILE A 118 -14.25 4.41 8.46
N GLY A 119 -13.46 3.56 9.13
CA GLY A 119 -12.61 2.59 8.43
C GLY A 119 -11.54 3.21 7.53
N THR A 120 -10.96 4.36 7.91
CA THR A 120 -9.90 5.09 7.19
C THR A 120 -10.30 5.79 5.89
N ALA A 121 -11.60 5.91 5.60
CA ALA A 121 -12.11 6.41 4.33
C ALA A 121 -11.48 7.75 3.89
N LEU A 122 -11.29 8.73 4.78
CA LEU A 122 -10.77 10.04 4.38
C LEU A 122 -9.29 9.97 3.99
N ALA A 123 -8.49 9.19 4.74
CA ALA A 123 -7.09 8.96 4.37
C ALA A 123 -6.98 8.27 3.01
N GLN A 124 -7.86 7.30 2.72
CA GLN A 124 -7.86 6.63 1.42
C GLN A 124 -8.24 7.58 0.28
N GLN A 125 -9.24 8.46 0.47
CA GLN A 125 -9.60 9.44 -0.56
C GLN A 125 -8.50 10.47 -0.82
N HIS A 126 -7.86 11.00 0.24
CA HIS A 126 -6.72 11.90 0.07
C HIS A 126 -5.55 11.19 -0.62
N LEU A 127 -5.28 9.94 -0.27
CA LEU A 127 -4.23 9.15 -0.91
C LEU A 127 -4.52 8.94 -2.40
N ARG A 128 -5.74 8.53 -2.77
CA ARG A 128 -6.15 8.36 -4.18
C ARG A 128 -5.92 9.62 -5.01
N ASN A 129 -6.23 10.80 -4.47
CA ASN A 129 -5.93 12.07 -5.13
C ASN A 129 -4.42 12.30 -5.35
N ILE A 130 -3.59 11.95 -4.36
CA ILE A 130 -2.12 12.01 -4.49
C ILE A 130 -1.62 11.04 -5.57
N LEU A 131 -2.11 9.80 -5.56
CA LEU A 131 -1.68 8.77 -6.51
C LEU A 131 -2.09 9.09 -7.96
N ALA A 132 -3.21 9.79 -8.16
CA ALA A 132 -3.61 10.28 -9.47
C ALA A 132 -2.59 11.26 -10.08
N TYR A 133 -2.00 12.15 -9.28
CA TYR A 133 -0.91 13.03 -9.73
C TYR A 133 0.35 12.23 -10.13
N LEU A 134 0.61 11.09 -9.48
CA LEU A 134 1.75 10.23 -9.74
C LEU A 134 1.55 9.27 -10.92
N ASP A 135 0.47 9.45 -11.69
CA ASP A 135 0.14 8.65 -12.88
C ASP A 135 0.06 7.14 -12.57
N MET A 136 -0.54 6.81 -11.41
CA MET A 136 -0.77 5.42 -11.03
C MET A 136 -2.19 4.98 -11.44
N PRO A 137 -2.35 3.85 -12.16
CA PRO A 137 -3.65 3.20 -12.33
C PRO A 137 -4.16 2.64 -10.99
N VAL A 138 -4.94 3.42 -10.25
CA VAL A 138 -5.46 3.00 -8.93
C VAL A 138 -6.80 2.28 -9.06
N LEU A 139 -6.91 1.09 -8.45
CA LEU A 139 -8.14 0.30 -8.39
C LEU A 139 -9.29 1.10 -7.76
N GLY A 140 -10.34 1.38 -8.53
CA GLY A 140 -11.49 2.17 -8.09
C GLY A 140 -12.48 1.43 -7.18
N GLN A 141 -12.77 0.16 -7.46
CA GLN A 141 -13.71 -0.68 -6.72
C GLN A 141 -13.19 -2.13 -6.61
N PRO A 142 -13.53 -2.88 -5.56
CA PRO A 142 -14.30 -2.42 -4.39
C PRO A 142 -13.48 -1.47 -3.50
N GLU A 143 -14.13 -0.47 -2.93
CA GLU A 143 -13.56 0.29 -1.81
C GLU A 143 -13.53 -0.59 -0.54
N ALA A 144 -12.49 -0.45 0.27
CA ALA A 144 -12.28 -1.29 1.45
C ALA A 144 -11.95 -0.45 2.70
N PHE A 145 -13.01 -0.03 3.40
CA PHE A 145 -12.94 0.74 4.64
C PHE A 145 -13.19 -0.17 5.85
N LEU A 146 -12.14 -0.78 6.40
CA LEU A 146 -12.32 -1.83 7.40
C LEU A 146 -12.45 -1.26 8.81
N HIS A 147 -13.59 -1.54 9.46
CA HIS A 147 -13.74 -1.36 10.90
C HIS A 147 -13.12 -2.55 11.65
N PHE A 148 -11.93 -2.33 12.20
CA PHE A 148 -11.15 -3.34 12.90
C PHE A 148 -11.66 -3.53 14.33
N LYS A 149 -12.32 -4.66 14.56
CA LYS A 149 -12.72 -5.12 15.89
C LYS A 149 -11.64 -6.03 16.47
N GLU A 150 -11.55 -6.08 17.79
CA GLU A 150 -10.70 -7.04 18.47
C GLU A 150 -11.06 -8.47 18.03
N GLY A 151 -10.04 -9.30 17.77
CA GLY A 151 -10.20 -10.67 17.30
C GLY A 151 -10.66 -10.82 15.84
N LEU A 152 -10.86 -9.73 15.09
CA LEU A 152 -11.25 -9.82 13.66
C LEU A 152 -10.18 -10.51 12.80
N ILE A 153 -8.91 -10.12 13.04
CA ILE A 153 -7.74 -10.70 12.40
C ILE A 153 -6.68 -10.93 13.49
N ASP A 154 -6.14 -12.15 13.56
CA ASP A 154 -5.07 -12.49 14.49
C ASP A 154 -3.69 -12.00 14.01
N GLU A 155 -2.67 -12.14 14.86
CA GLU A 155 -1.29 -11.72 14.53
C GLU A 155 -0.65 -12.45 13.34
N ASN A 156 -1.17 -13.64 13.02
CA ASN A 156 -0.77 -14.45 11.89
C ASN A 156 -1.52 -14.04 10.61
N GLY A 157 -2.48 -13.12 10.67
CA GLY A 157 -3.30 -12.73 9.51
C GLY A 157 -4.48 -13.66 9.25
N THR A 158 -4.87 -14.51 10.21
CA THR A 158 -6.08 -15.34 10.10
C THR A 158 -7.31 -14.50 10.37
N ILE A 159 -8.30 -14.56 9.48
CA ILE A 159 -9.54 -13.79 9.58
C ILE A 159 -10.60 -14.67 10.26
N SER A 160 -11.20 -14.18 11.35
CA SER A 160 -12.15 -14.98 12.15
C SER A 160 -13.59 -14.92 11.64
N ASN A 161 -13.92 -13.94 10.80
CA ASN A 161 -15.26 -13.72 10.26
C ASN A 161 -15.31 -14.08 8.77
N THR A 162 -16.16 -15.05 8.41
CA THR A 162 -16.30 -15.53 7.02
C THR A 162 -16.69 -14.41 6.05
N GLY A 163 -17.63 -13.55 6.41
CA GLY A 163 -18.04 -12.44 5.53
C GLY A 163 -16.91 -11.44 5.27
N THR A 164 -16.10 -11.13 6.28
CA THR A 164 -14.88 -10.31 6.12
C THR A 164 -13.84 -11.04 5.27
N GLN A 165 -13.66 -12.35 5.45
CA GLN A 165 -12.74 -13.14 4.64
C GLN A 165 -13.14 -13.12 3.16
N ASP A 166 -14.42 -13.38 2.86
CA ASP A 166 -14.94 -13.38 1.50
C ASP A 166 -14.80 -12.00 0.84
N PHE A 167 -15.10 -10.94 1.59
CA PHE A 167 -14.92 -9.56 1.12
C PHE A 167 -13.45 -9.25 0.80
N LEU A 168 -12.52 -9.59 1.69
CA LEU A 168 -11.10 -9.34 1.49
C LEU A 168 -10.52 -10.23 0.37
N GLN A 169 -11.01 -11.46 0.21
CA GLN A 169 -10.67 -12.32 -0.92
C GLN A 169 -11.11 -11.68 -2.24
N GLY A 170 -12.34 -11.17 -2.31
CA GLY A 170 -12.84 -10.45 -3.48
C GLY A 170 -12.03 -9.20 -3.81
N PHE A 171 -11.60 -8.43 -2.80
CA PHE A 171 -10.68 -7.31 -2.98
C PHE A 171 -9.34 -7.76 -3.58
N VAL A 172 -8.73 -8.83 -3.02
CA VAL A 172 -7.45 -9.38 -3.52
C VAL A 172 -7.59 -9.86 -4.96
N ASP A 173 -8.62 -10.64 -5.28
CA ASP A 173 -8.82 -11.18 -6.62
C ASP A 173 -9.05 -10.05 -7.65
N THR A 174 -9.83 -9.02 -7.27
CA THR A 174 -10.04 -7.85 -8.14
C THR A 174 -8.76 -7.05 -8.33
N PHE A 175 -7.97 -6.85 -7.25
CA PHE A 175 -6.69 -6.17 -7.34
C PHE A 175 -5.70 -6.92 -8.23
N LEU A 176 -5.55 -8.23 -8.08
CA LEU A 176 -4.63 -9.02 -8.92
C LEU A 176 -5.07 -9.06 -10.39
N ALA A 177 -6.38 -9.09 -10.66
CA ALA A 177 -6.89 -8.91 -12.01
C ALA A 177 -6.57 -7.50 -12.56
N TRP A 178 -6.68 -6.47 -11.73
CA TRP A 178 -6.31 -5.10 -12.09
C TRP A 178 -4.82 -4.96 -12.43
N VAL A 179 -3.94 -5.64 -11.67
CA VAL A 179 -2.51 -5.75 -12.00
C VAL A 179 -2.31 -6.40 -13.36
N GLY A 180 -3.04 -7.47 -13.69
CA GLY A 180 -2.93 -8.10 -15.01
C GLY A 180 -3.38 -7.21 -16.19
N THR A 181 -4.33 -6.31 -15.95
CA THR A 181 -4.83 -5.37 -16.99
C THR A 181 -3.89 -4.18 -17.20
N HIS A 182 -3.22 -3.71 -16.15
CA HIS A 182 -2.44 -2.46 -16.17
C HIS A 182 -0.93 -2.67 -16.01
N GLY A 183 -0.48 -3.88 -15.66
CA GLY A 183 0.93 -4.24 -15.57
C GLY A 183 1.47 -4.65 -16.93
N GLY A 184 2.62 -4.11 -17.33
CA GLY A 184 3.35 -4.57 -18.51
C GLY A 184 3.40 -3.64 -19.72
N THR A 185 3.09 -2.36 -19.57
CA THR A 185 3.42 -1.35 -20.59
C THR A 185 4.14 -0.20 -19.91
N HIS A 186 5.49 -0.18 -19.99
CA HIS A 186 6.35 1.00 -20.22
C HIS A 186 7.79 0.52 -20.42
#